data_AF-A0A9W6YA49-F1
#
_entry.id   AF-A0A9W6YA49-F1
#
_cell.length_a   1.000
_cell.length_b   1.000
_cell.length_c   1.000
_cell.angle_alpha   90.00
_cell.angle_beta   90.00
_cell.angle_gamma   90.00
#
_symmetry.space_group_name_H-M   'P 1'
#
loop_
_entity.id
_entity.type
_entity.pdbx_description
1 polymer ?
#
loop_
_entity_poly.entity_id
_entity_poly.type
_entity_poly.pdbx_seq_one_letter_code
_entity_poly.pdbx_strand_id
1 'polypeptide(L)'
;MKGYIYKITNADESIVYVGSTTLTIEQRWREHMIAFSRWNEGNIRCAAMIYHHFHEHGIDAFGIRLISELEIEDRKSILQFEQLVIDSTSCVNKQAPWKSAEDKHVSKQKYSLEYNKIHNRELVQRECGETYTRGHKARHERTERHRYGIASEEERKHIDKTSCAKIAENDELGGAGLLFYCPPSKQFCEVRDLVTRLVIPETLQDDVLHHYHTSPEGGHQGESPGNLQATYPLQIIAMDHIPSLPKSYKGNTKLLIWIDIFTDYVIPKASASRTAQTIAENYE
;
A
#
# COMPACT_ATOMS: atom_id res chain seq x y z
N MET A 1 45.97 29.95 5.69
CA MET A 1 46.42 29.43 7.01
C MET A 1 47.16 28.12 6.81
N LYS A 2 47.94 27.63 7.78
CA LYS A 2 48.60 26.32 7.66
C LYS A 2 47.69 25.19 8.13
N GLY A 3 47.68 24.11 7.36
CA GLY A 3 47.01 22.86 7.69
C GLY A 3 48.02 21.71 7.67
N TYR A 4 47.79 20.72 8.51
CA TYR A 4 48.66 19.57 8.65
C TYR A 4 47.84 18.30 8.56
N ILE A 5 48.27 17.37 7.69
CA ILE A 5 47.79 16.00 7.66
C ILE A 5 48.80 15.14 8.41
N TYR A 6 48.31 14.27 9.30
CA TYR A 6 49.14 13.40 10.12
C TYR A 6 48.60 11.97 10.14
N LYS A 7 49.45 11.04 10.53
CA LYS A 7 49.05 9.71 10.97
C LYS A 7 49.39 9.48 12.42
N ILE A 8 48.54 8.73 13.12
CA ILE A 8 48.85 8.08 14.39
C ILE A 8 49.03 6.60 14.09
N THR A 9 50.14 6.04 14.52
CA THR A 9 50.44 4.63 14.24
C THR A 9 51.29 4.00 15.33
N ASN A 10 51.19 2.68 15.47
CA ASN A 10 52.06 1.91 16.33
C ASN A 10 53.40 1.59 15.62
N ALA A 11 54.35 1.00 16.35
CA ALA A 11 55.72 0.84 15.87
C ALA A 11 55.86 0.06 14.55
N ASP A 12 54.99 -0.93 14.31
CA ASP A 12 55.00 -1.80 13.11
C ASP A 12 54.07 -1.32 11.99
N GLU A 13 53.38 -0.18 12.19
CA GLU A 13 52.37 0.38 11.29
C GLU A 13 51.20 -0.55 10.94
N SER A 14 50.91 -1.56 11.76
CA SER A 14 49.71 -2.40 11.59
C SER A 14 48.41 -1.65 11.86
N ILE A 15 48.44 -0.64 12.72
CA ILE A 15 47.31 0.24 13.02
C ILE A 15 47.68 1.65 12.57
N VAL A 16 46.98 2.17 11.55
CA VAL A 16 47.18 3.52 11.03
C VAL A 16 45.87 4.29 11.15
N TYR A 17 45.90 5.44 11.80
CA TYR A 17 44.81 6.42 11.81
C TYR A 17 45.28 7.71 11.15
N VAL A 18 44.50 8.25 10.23
CA VAL A 18 44.79 9.51 9.54
C VAL A 18 43.93 10.62 10.13
N GLY A 19 44.48 11.82 10.26
CA GLY A 19 43.71 12.98 10.66
C GLY A 19 44.29 14.28 10.14
N SER A 20 43.53 15.35 10.27
CA SER A 20 43.98 16.71 9.96
C SER A 20 43.89 17.65 11.16
N THR A 21 44.70 18.71 11.13
CA THR A 21 44.72 19.75 12.17
C THR A 21 45.27 21.06 11.62
N THR A 22 44.91 22.18 12.25
CA THR A 22 45.55 23.50 12.04
C THR A 22 46.52 23.86 13.17
N LEU A 23 46.57 23.02 14.21
CA LEU A 23 47.52 23.12 15.32
C LEU A 23 48.84 22.42 14.99
N THR A 24 49.88 22.64 15.79
CA THR A 24 51.11 21.84 15.64
C THR A 24 50.83 20.37 15.99
N ILE A 25 51.69 19.48 15.49
CA ILE A 25 51.55 18.04 15.71
C ILE A 25 51.63 17.68 17.20
N GLU A 26 52.49 18.36 17.95
CA GLU A 26 52.65 18.15 19.40
C GLU A 26 51.41 18.60 20.16
N GLN A 27 50.83 19.75 19.78
CA GLN A 27 49.57 20.22 20.37
C GLN A 27 48.44 19.25 20.06
N ARG A 28 48.35 18.79 18.80
CA ARG A 28 47.32 17.84 18.39
C ARG A 28 47.46 16.50 19.09
N TRP A 29 48.69 16.03 19.33
CA TRP A 29 48.95 14.83 20.12
C TRP A 29 48.43 14.97 21.55
N ARG A 30 48.70 16.11 22.20
CA ARG A 30 48.15 16.40 23.54
C ARG A 30 46.63 16.40 23.56
N GLU A 31 45.98 16.97 22.54
CA GLU A 31 44.51 16.89 22.43
C GLU A 31 44.02 15.45 22.34
N HIS A 32 44.69 14.59 21.56
CA HIS A 32 44.34 13.17 21.49
C HIS A 32 44.52 12.47 22.83
N MET A 33 45.60 12.73 23.57
CA MET A 33 45.83 12.16 24.90
C MET A 33 44.75 12.58 25.91
N ILE A 34 44.42 13.87 25.95
CA ILE A 34 43.38 14.41 26.85
C ILE A 34 42.00 13.84 26.49
N ALA A 35 41.67 13.82 25.20
CA ALA A 35 40.39 13.29 24.73
C ALA A 35 40.27 11.78 24.98
N PHE A 36 41.36 11.02 24.83
CA PHE A 36 41.42 9.60 25.17
C PHE A 36 41.18 9.38 26.67
N SER A 37 41.87 10.11 27.56
CA SER A 37 41.66 9.99 29.01
C SER A 37 40.19 10.23 29.38
N ARG A 38 39.60 11.30 28.87
CA ARG A 38 38.20 11.65 29.14
C ARG A 38 37.22 10.60 28.57
N TRP A 39 37.50 10.06 27.38
CA TRP A 39 36.69 8.98 26.82
C TRP A 39 36.81 7.69 27.63
N ASN A 40 38.02 7.34 28.07
CA ASN A 40 38.31 6.15 28.87
C ASN A 40 37.64 6.20 30.26
N GLU A 41 37.50 7.39 30.83
CA GLU A 41 36.74 7.65 32.07
C GLU A 41 35.21 7.69 31.86
N GLY A 42 34.72 7.58 30.62
CA GLY A 42 33.30 7.65 30.30
C GLY A 42 32.73 9.08 30.24
N ASN A 43 33.57 10.11 30.32
CA ASN A 43 33.17 11.52 30.29
C ASN A 43 32.82 12.03 28.87
N ILE A 44 33.14 11.26 27.83
CA ILE A 44 32.82 11.58 26.43
C ILE A 44 32.27 10.33 25.76
N ARG A 45 31.15 10.46 25.01
CA ARG A 45 30.54 9.35 24.27
C ARG A 45 31.07 9.19 22.83
N CYS A 46 31.58 10.27 22.24
CA CYS A 46 32.12 10.25 20.89
C CYS A 46 33.63 10.00 20.92
N ALA A 47 34.07 8.83 20.45
CA ALA A 47 35.48 8.48 20.31
C ALA A 47 35.96 8.52 18.86
N ALA A 48 37.17 9.02 18.66
CA ALA A 48 37.93 8.68 17.47
C ALA A 48 38.25 7.17 17.51
N MET A 49 38.22 6.49 16.37
CA MET A 49 38.42 5.03 16.32
C MET A 49 39.73 4.59 16.97
N ILE A 50 40.76 5.41 16.83
CA ILE A 50 42.09 5.15 17.41
C ILE A 50 42.07 5.01 18.95
N TYR A 51 41.07 5.56 19.65
CA TYR A 51 40.96 5.45 21.11
C TYR A 51 40.65 4.02 21.58
N HIS A 52 39.95 3.23 20.77
CA HIS A 52 39.77 1.81 21.07
C HIS A 52 41.11 1.08 21.03
N HIS A 53 41.94 1.37 20.02
CA HIS A 53 43.27 0.78 19.91
C HIS A 53 44.24 1.29 20.98
N PHE A 54 44.13 2.54 21.42
CA PHE A 54 44.87 3.04 22.58
C PHE A 54 44.50 2.30 23.86
N HIS A 55 43.21 1.98 24.06
CA HIS A 55 42.75 1.22 25.21
C HIS A 55 43.24 -0.23 25.16
N GLU A 56 43.18 -0.87 23.99
CA GLU A 56 43.54 -2.28 23.80
C GLU A 56 45.06 -2.52 23.86
N HIS A 57 45.87 -1.62 23.30
CA HIS A 57 47.31 -1.84 23.13
C HIS A 57 48.18 -0.90 23.97
N GLY A 58 47.57 0.05 24.70
CA GLY A 58 48.27 1.10 25.45
C GLY A 58 48.68 2.27 24.56
N ILE A 59 48.46 3.50 25.04
CA ILE A 59 48.76 4.72 24.27
C ILE A 59 50.26 4.90 24.00
N ASP A 60 51.11 4.42 24.89
CA ASP A 60 52.58 4.51 24.76
C ASP A 60 53.12 3.71 23.57
N ALA A 61 52.34 2.76 23.05
CA ALA A 61 52.67 2.00 21.85
C ALA A 61 52.47 2.81 20.55
N PHE A 62 51.87 3.99 20.62
CA PHE A 62 51.51 4.82 19.46
C PHE A 62 52.31 6.13 19.41
N GLY A 63 52.58 6.58 18.19
CA GLY A 63 53.16 7.89 17.92
C GLY A 63 52.39 8.62 16.83
N ILE A 64 52.43 9.96 16.88
CA ILE A 64 51.94 10.82 15.81
C ILE A 64 53.09 11.18 14.86
N ARG A 65 52.82 11.22 13.56
CA ARG A 65 53.78 11.62 12.53
C ARG A 65 53.11 12.53 11.50
N LEU A 66 53.81 13.60 11.11
CA LEU A 66 53.36 14.48 10.03
C LEU A 66 53.44 13.73 8.69
N ILE A 67 52.38 13.82 7.88
CA ILE A 67 52.35 13.34 6.50
C ILE A 67 52.61 14.50 5.54
N SER A 68 51.87 15.59 5.68
CA SER A 68 51.97 16.74 4.78
C SER A 68 51.61 18.03 5.50
N GLU A 69 52.36 19.09 5.19
CA GLU A 69 52.00 20.47 5.49
C GLU A 69 51.37 21.11 4.25
N LEU A 70 50.28 21.83 4.42
CA LEU A 70 49.48 22.42 3.35
C LEU A 70 49.19 23.89 3.65
N GLU A 71 49.31 24.73 2.64
CA GLU A 71 48.71 26.06 2.68
C GLU A 71 47.24 25.94 2.29
N ILE A 72 46.35 26.30 3.21
CA ILE A 72 44.90 26.16 3.04
C ILE A 72 44.21 27.52 3.13
N GLU A 73 43.26 27.75 2.24
CA GLU A 73 42.40 28.93 2.28
C GLU A 73 41.32 28.76 3.36
N ASP A 74 40.75 27.56 3.44
CA ASP A 74 39.60 27.27 4.29
C ASP A 74 39.63 25.83 4.87
N ARG A 75 38.79 25.59 5.88
CA ARG A 75 38.71 24.30 6.59
C ARG A 75 38.12 23.17 5.75
N LYS A 76 37.36 23.45 4.70
CA LYS A 76 36.83 22.40 3.81
C LYS A 76 37.96 21.79 2.98
N SER A 77 38.90 22.62 2.53
CA SER A 77 40.07 22.20 1.77
C SER A 77 40.90 21.16 2.54
N ILE A 78 41.19 21.39 3.83
CA ILE A 78 41.95 20.41 4.62
C ILE A 78 41.22 19.07 4.81
N LEU A 79 39.88 19.08 4.95
CA LEU A 79 39.08 17.86 5.08
C LEU A 79 39.02 17.06 3.77
N GLN A 80 39.07 17.73 2.61
CA GLN A 80 39.18 17.06 1.31
C GLN A 80 40.52 16.34 1.18
N PHE A 81 41.63 17.00 1.54
CA PHE A 81 42.94 16.35 1.56
C PHE A 81 42.99 15.19 2.55
N GLU A 82 42.42 15.33 3.75
CA GLU A 82 42.31 14.23 4.72
C GLU A 82 41.58 13.03 4.11
N GLN A 83 40.46 13.26 3.42
CA GLN A 83 39.71 12.20 2.75
C GLN A 83 40.54 11.50 1.67
N LEU A 84 41.26 12.25 0.84
CA LEU A 84 42.13 11.68 -0.20
C LEU A 84 43.25 10.79 0.39
N VAL A 85 43.82 11.21 1.52
CA VAL A 85 44.83 10.41 2.23
C VAL A 85 44.21 9.16 2.85
N ILE A 86 43.00 9.26 3.42
CA ILE A 86 42.26 8.10 3.92
C ILE A 86 41.95 7.11 2.79
N ASP A 87 41.48 7.58 1.62
CA ASP A 87 41.12 6.73 0.49
C ASP A 87 42.35 6.01 -0.12
N SER A 88 43.53 6.61 0.00
CA SER A 88 44.80 6.06 -0.49
C SER A 88 45.58 5.26 0.56
N THR A 89 45.11 5.19 1.81
CA THR A 89 45.81 4.53 2.92
C THR A 89 44.94 3.45 3.55
N SER A 90 45.52 2.27 3.80
CA SER A 90 44.88 1.26 4.65
C SER A 90 44.88 1.75 6.11
N CYS A 91 43.78 2.37 6.53
CA CYS A 91 43.66 2.99 7.86
C CYS A 91 42.38 2.59 8.59
N VAL A 92 42.34 2.81 9.91
CA VAL A 92 41.23 2.44 10.80
C VAL A 92 40.11 3.50 10.85
N ASN A 93 40.19 4.55 10.04
CA ASN A 93 39.20 5.61 10.00
C ASN A 93 37.81 5.06 9.60
N LYS A 94 36.82 5.13 10.50
CA LYS A 94 35.44 4.69 10.18
C LYS A 94 34.56 5.77 9.55
N GLN A 95 34.89 7.05 9.78
CA GLN A 95 34.11 8.16 9.28
C GLN A 95 34.92 8.99 8.29
N ALA A 96 34.29 9.28 7.15
CA ALA A 96 34.81 10.16 6.13
C ALA A 96 34.77 11.62 6.63
N PRO A 97 35.92 12.29 6.81
CA PRO A 97 35.98 13.71 7.17
C PRO A 97 35.30 14.62 6.15
N TRP A 98 35.30 14.22 4.87
CA TRP A 98 34.63 14.97 3.81
C TRP A 98 33.82 14.05 2.90
N LYS A 99 32.68 14.56 2.43
CA LYS A 99 31.82 13.90 1.44
C LYS A 99 31.29 14.95 0.46
N SER A 100 31.20 14.58 -0.82
CA SER A 100 30.53 15.40 -1.83
C SER A 100 29.05 15.59 -1.50
N ALA A 101 28.38 16.54 -2.17
CA ALA A 101 26.95 16.75 -1.97
C ALA A 101 26.16 15.53 -2.45
N GLU A 102 26.62 14.93 -3.54
CA GLU A 102 26.13 13.71 -4.16
C GLU A 102 26.24 12.53 -3.19
N ASP A 103 27.42 12.30 -2.59
CA ASP A 103 27.62 11.19 -1.65
C ASP A 103 26.79 11.35 -0.37
N LYS A 104 26.62 12.60 0.10
CA LYS A 104 25.71 12.91 1.22
C LYS A 104 24.27 12.57 0.85
N HIS A 105 23.84 12.92 -0.35
CA HIS A 105 22.50 12.61 -0.85
C HIS A 105 22.27 11.10 -0.94
N VAL A 106 23.20 10.36 -1.55
CA VAL A 106 23.16 8.91 -1.68
C VAL A 106 23.15 8.23 -0.31
N SER A 107 24.02 8.65 0.61
CA SER A 107 24.05 8.11 1.98
C SER A 107 22.72 8.31 2.71
N LYS A 108 22.12 9.51 2.57
CA LYS A 108 20.82 9.84 3.17
C LYS A 108 19.68 9.02 2.56
N GLN A 109 19.67 8.83 1.23
CA GLN A 109 18.70 7.97 0.57
C GLN A 109 18.80 6.53 1.06
N LYS A 110 20.02 5.96 1.11
CA LYS A 110 20.25 4.60 1.59
C LYS A 110 19.77 4.41 3.03
N TYR A 111 20.15 5.33 3.92
CA TYR A 111 19.67 5.33 5.31
C TYR A 111 18.14 5.40 5.40
N SER A 112 17.51 6.31 4.65
CA SER A 112 16.05 6.43 4.61
C SER A 112 15.37 5.14 4.15
N LEU A 113 15.89 4.50 3.10
CA LEU A 113 15.39 3.23 2.62
C LEU A 113 15.51 2.13 3.67
N GLU A 114 16.65 2.05 4.36
CA GLU A 114 16.90 1.06 5.40
C GLU A 114 16.03 1.29 6.64
N TYR A 115 15.91 2.53 7.09
CA TYR A 115 15.00 2.95 8.16
C TYR A 115 13.54 2.59 7.81
N ASN A 116 13.11 2.88 6.59
CA ASN A 116 11.76 2.55 6.12
C ASN A 116 11.52 1.05 6.07
N LYS A 117 12.51 0.22 5.72
CA LYS A 117 12.37 -1.24 5.74
C LYS A 117 12.10 -1.79 7.14
N ILE A 118 12.75 -1.21 8.15
CA ILE A 118 12.61 -1.63 9.55
C ILE A 118 11.29 -1.13 10.12
N HIS A 119 11.00 0.17 9.96
CA HIS A 119 9.90 0.81 10.68
C HIS A 119 8.55 0.82 9.96
N ASN A 120 8.47 0.52 8.65
CA ASN A 120 7.18 0.37 7.96
C ASN A 120 6.60 -1.05 8.05
N ARG A 121 7.26 -1.99 8.72
CA ARG A 121 6.73 -3.34 8.95
C ARG A 121 5.82 -3.44 10.18
N GLU A 122 5.86 -2.46 11.08
CA GLU A 122 4.96 -2.42 12.23
C GLU A 122 3.53 -2.06 11.77
N LEU A 123 2.62 -3.02 11.90
CA LEU A 123 1.18 -2.80 11.77
C LEU A 123 0.71 -2.00 12.99
N VAL A 124 0.13 -0.84 12.75
CA VAL A 124 -0.45 -0.01 13.81
C VAL A 124 -1.94 -0.31 13.88
N GLN A 125 -2.39 -0.89 14.99
CA GLN A 125 -3.80 -1.03 15.32
C GLN A 125 -4.25 0.27 16.01
N ARG A 126 -5.32 0.91 15.51
CA ARG A 126 -5.86 2.16 16.10
C ARG A 126 -7.35 2.06 16.41
N GLU A 127 -7.86 3.08 17.09
CA GLU A 127 -9.24 3.28 17.59
C GLU A 127 -10.36 2.94 16.60
N CYS A 128 -10.11 3.04 15.28
CA CYS A 128 -11.06 2.63 14.24
C CYS A 128 -11.21 1.10 14.04
N GLY A 129 -10.43 0.27 14.75
CA GLY A 129 -10.47 -1.20 14.66
C GLY A 129 -9.68 -1.84 13.51
N GLU A 130 -9.24 -1.04 12.54
CA GLU A 130 -8.49 -1.49 11.35
C GLU A 130 -6.96 -1.45 11.54
N THR A 131 -6.24 -2.36 10.88
CA THR A 131 -4.77 -2.42 10.90
C THR A 131 -4.17 -1.89 9.60
N TYR A 132 -3.16 -1.02 9.71
CA TYR A 132 -2.45 -0.50 8.55
C TYR A 132 -0.95 -0.29 8.86
N THR A 133 -0.11 -0.29 7.83
CA THR A 133 1.32 0.03 7.96
C THR A 133 1.52 1.53 8.16
N ARG A 134 2.55 1.94 8.90
CA ARG A 134 2.82 3.35 9.19
C ARG A 134 2.88 4.25 7.94
N GLY A 135 3.43 3.75 6.83
CA GLY A 135 3.44 4.44 5.54
C GLY A 135 2.06 4.66 4.90
N HIS A 136 1.07 3.81 5.19
CA HIS A 136 -0.30 3.94 4.68
C HIS A 136 -1.23 4.73 5.61
N LYS A 137 -0.74 5.20 6.76
CA LYS A 137 -1.51 5.96 7.75
C LYS A 137 -2.31 7.11 7.14
N ALA A 138 -1.63 8.03 6.47
CA ALA A 138 -2.27 9.22 5.89
C ALA A 138 -3.26 8.88 4.76
N ARG A 139 -3.11 7.72 4.11
CA ARG A 139 -4.10 7.22 3.15
C ARG A 139 -5.30 6.60 3.87
N HIS A 140 -5.06 5.78 4.89
CA HIS A 140 -6.09 5.14 5.69
C HIS A 140 -6.99 6.16 6.40
N GLU A 141 -6.40 7.18 7.03
CA GLU A 141 -7.14 8.23 7.77
C GLU A 141 -8.07 9.06 6.87
N ARG A 142 -7.85 9.06 5.55
CA ARG A 142 -8.72 9.71 4.57
C ARG A 142 -9.89 8.85 4.10
N THR A 143 -9.94 7.56 4.48
CA THR A 143 -11.01 6.66 4.05
C THR A 143 -12.30 6.91 4.84
N GLU A 144 -13.46 6.73 4.18
CA GLU A 144 -14.76 6.80 4.85
C GLU A 144 -14.90 5.72 5.93
N ARG A 145 -14.25 4.57 5.73
CA ARG A 145 -14.20 3.47 6.71
C ARG A 145 -13.52 3.89 8.01
N HIS A 146 -12.40 4.61 7.93
CA HIS A 146 -11.74 5.16 9.12
C HIS A 146 -12.66 6.14 9.86
N ARG A 147 -13.31 7.06 9.12
CA ARG A 147 -14.26 8.03 9.67
C ARG A 147 -15.42 7.34 10.37
N TYR A 148 -15.99 6.28 9.78
CA TYR A 148 -17.06 5.48 10.39
C TYR A 148 -16.61 4.75 11.66
N GLY A 149 -15.39 4.19 11.64
CA GLY A 149 -14.81 3.46 12.77
C GLY A 149 -14.63 4.32 14.02
N ILE A 150 -14.27 5.60 13.87
CA ILE A 150 -14.08 6.53 14.99
C ILE A 150 -15.31 7.41 15.32
N ALA A 151 -16.34 7.40 14.47
CA ALA A 151 -17.55 8.20 14.65
C ALA A 151 -18.39 7.72 15.85
N SER A 152 -19.02 8.66 16.53
CA SER A 152 -20.04 8.39 17.55
C SER A 152 -21.28 7.70 16.95
N GLU A 153 -22.13 7.09 17.79
CA GLU A 153 -23.35 6.44 17.32
C GLU A 153 -24.30 7.39 16.56
N GLU A 154 -24.38 8.66 16.98
CA GLU A 154 -25.20 9.68 16.33
C GLU A 154 -24.65 10.06 14.95
N GLU A 155 -23.33 10.21 14.85
CA GLU A 155 -22.64 10.47 13.58
C GLU A 155 -22.73 9.28 12.63
N ARG A 156 -22.64 8.05 13.14
CA ARG A 156 -22.84 6.83 12.32
C ARG A 156 -24.25 6.79 11.74
N LYS A 157 -25.29 7.06 12.54
CA LYS A 157 -26.67 7.18 12.05
C LYS A 157 -26.82 8.25 10.98
N HIS A 158 -26.12 9.38 11.13
CA HIS A 158 -26.11 10.43 10.11
C HIS A 158 -25.42 9.99 8.81
N ILE A 159 -24.23 9.37 8.92
CA ILE A 159 -23.48 8.81 7.79
C ILE A 159 -24.31 7.74 7.07
N ASP A 160 -24.95 6.84 7.80
CA ASP A 160 -25.81 5.79 7.26
C ASP A 160 -27.02 6.41 6.54
N LYS A 161 -27.66 7.42 7.12
CA LYS A 161 -28.76 8.16 6.47
C LYS A 161 -28.30 8.83 5.17
N THR A 162 -27.13 9.46 5.15
CA THR A 162 -26.56 10.08 3.94
C THR A 162 -26.16 9.04 2.90
N SER A 163 -25.62 7.89 3.32
CA SER A 163 -25.28 6.76 2.45
C SER A 163 -26.53 6.16 1.81
N CYS A 164 -27.55 5.88 2.62
CA CYS A 164 -28.85 5.39 2.15
C CYS A 164 -29.52 6.39 1.20
N ALA A 165 -29.43 7.70 1.46
CA ALA A 165 -29.96 8.71 0.53
C ALA A 165 -29.27 8.66 -0.85
N LYS A 166 -27.94 8.55 -0.89
CA LYS A 166 -27.18 8.40 -2.15
C LYS A 166 -27.52 7.11 -2.91
N ILE A 167 -27.80 6.02 -2.18
CA ILE A 167 -28.22 4.75 -2.78
C ILE A 167 -29.67 4.88 -3.30
N ALA A 168 -30.56 5.46 -2.52
CA ALA A 168 -31.96 5.67 -2.87
C ALA A 168 -32.17 6.58 -4.09
N GLU A 169 -31.22 7.48 -4.40
CA GLU A 169 -31.22 8.23 -5.66
C GLU A 169 -31.11 7.34 -6.91
N ASN A 170 -30.70 6.08 -6.73
CA ASN A 170 -30.64 5.06 -7.78
C ASN A 170 -31.86 4.13 -7.77
N ASP A 171 -32.78 4.32 -6.83
CA ASP A 171 -34.00 3.53 -6.69
C ASP A 171 -35.23 4.35 -7.12
N GLU A 172 -36.10 3.76 -7.93
CA GLU A 172 -37.32 4.37 -8.44
C GLU A 172 -38.55 3.55 -8.05
N LEU A 173 -39.60 4.22 -7.58
CA LEU A 173 -40.88 3.57 -7.26
C LEU A 173 -41.80 3.63 -8.49
N GLY A 174 -42.11 2.48 -9.08
CA GLY A 174 -43.05 2.38 -10.18
C GLY A 174 -44.50 2.60 -9.75
N GLY A 175 -45.38 2.91 -10.71
CA GLY A 175 -46.79 3.23 -10.46
C GLY A 175 -47.64 2.12 -9.80
N ALA A 176 -47.11 0.88 -9.71
CA ALA A 176 -47.71 -0.24 -9.01
C ALA A 176 -47.16 -0.45 -7.58
N GLY A 177 -46.36 0.49 -7.06
CA GLY A 177 -45.71 0.37 -5.75
C GLY A 177 -44.49 -0.57 -5.74
N LEU A 178 -43.95 -0.91 -6.91
CA LEU A 178 -42.77 -1.78 -7.06
C LEU A 178 -41.49 -0.94 -7.08
N LEU A 179 -40.45 -1.41 -6.40
CA LEU A 179 -39.16 -0.72 -6.31
C LEU A 179 -38.20 -1.22 -7.39
N PHE A 180 -37.52 -0.30 -8.08
CA PHE A 180 -36.61 -0.60 -9.16
C PHE A 180 -35.24 0.06 -8.94
N TYR A 181 -34.16 -0.69 -9.11
CA TYR A 181 -32.79 -0.18 -9.00
C TYR A 181 -32.21 0.09 -10.39
N CYS A 182 -31.65 1.29 -10.59
CA CYS A 182 -30.92 1.70 -11.79
C CYS A 182 -29.47 2.06 -11.46
N PRO A 183 -28.46 1.41 -12.07
CA PRO A 183 -27.07 1.76 -11.82
C PRO A 183 -26.75 3.24 -12.15
N PRO A 184 -25.98 3.95 -11.30
CA PRO A 184 -25.68 5.38 -11.50
C PRO A 184 -25.03 5.69 -12.86
N SER A 185 -24.20 4.77 -13.36
CA SER A 185 -23.49 4.91 -14.64
C SER A 185 -24.39 4.87 -15.88
N LYS A 186 -25.68 4.55 -15.71
CA LYS A 186 -26.64 4.35 -16.80
C LYS A 186 -27.90 5.21 -16.67
N GLN A 187 -27.95 6.09 -15.67
CA GLN A 187 -29.12 6.92 -15.35
C GLN A 187 -29.50 7.91 -16.47
N PHE A 188 -28.52 8.32 -17.29
CA PHE A 188 -28.70 9.26 -18.42
C PHE A 188 -28.61 8.58 -19.81
N CYS A 189 -28.63 7.25 -19.86
CA CYS A 189 -28.43 6.50 -21.10
C CYS A 189 -29.77 6.08 -21.72
N GLU A 190 -29.89 6.07 -23.05
CA GLU A 190 -31.11 5.63 -23.76
C GLU A 190 -31.51 4.16 -23.48
N VAL A 191 -30.59 3.38 -22.90
CA VAL A 191 -30.82 2.00 -22.44
C VAL A 191 -31.10 1.87 -20.94
N ARG A 192 -31.39 2.97 -20.23
CA ARG A 192 -31.74 2.98 -18.79
C ARG A 192 -32.79 1.91 -18.45
N ASP A 193 -33.88 1.86 -19.20
CA ASP A 193 -34.98 0.92 -18.95
C ASP A 193 -34.61 -0.55 -19.22
N LEU A 194 -33.47 -0.83 -19.89
CA LEU A 194 -32.95 -2.19 -20.10
C LEU A 194 -32.03 -2.64 -18.96
N VAL A 195 -31.52 -1.71 -18.16
CA VAL A 195 -30.59 -2.00 -17.05
C VAL A 195 -31.23 -1.84 -15.68
N THR A 196 -32.43 -1.26 -15.62
CA THR A 196 -33.26 -1.19 -14.43
C THR A 196 -33.69 -2.58 -13.99
N ARG A 197 -33.47 -2.92 -12.71
CA ARG A 197 -33.79 -4.21 -12.11
C ARG A 197 -34.90 -4.06 -11.07
N LEU A 198 -35.83 -5.00 -11.02
CA LEU A 198 -36.81 -5.07 -9.93
C LEU A 198 -36.10 -5.47 -8.64
N VAL A 199 -36.32 -4.73 -7.56
CA VAL A 199 -35.80 -5.05 -6.23
C VAL A 199 -36.81 -5.96 -5.52
N ILE A 200 -36.38 -7.17 -5.19
CA ILE A 200 -37.19 -8.14 -4.44
C ILE A 200 -36.79 -8.08 -2.97
N PRO A 201 -37.71 -7.72 -2.05
CA PRO A 201 -37.45 -7.78 -0.62
C PRO A 201 -37.03 -9.19 -0.19
N GLU A 202 -36.06 -9.28 0.72
CA GLU A 202 -35.53 -10.56 1.22
C GLU A 202 -36.65 -11.50 1.72
N THR A 203 -37.66 -10.96 2.38
CA THR A 203 -38.82 -11.72 2.88
C THR A 203 -39.69 -12.36 1.80
N LEU A 204 -39.55 -11.93 0.54
CA LEU A 204 -40.30 -12.45 -0.60
C LEU A 204 -39.44 -13.29 -1.54
N GLN A 205 -38.13 -13.40 -1.28
CA GLN A 205 -37.23 -14.15 -2.17
C GLN A 205 -37.63 -15.63 -2.22
N ASP A 206 -37.84 -16.26 -1.06
CA ASP A 206 -38.22 -17.67 -0.96
C ASP A 206 -39.60 -17.94 -1.58
N ASP A 207 -40.57 -17.05 -1.37
CA ASP A 207 -41.91 -17.19 -1.93
C ASP A 207 -41.92 -17.03 -3.46
N VAL A 208 -41.13 -16.07 -3.98
CA VAL A 208 -40.94 -15.91 -5.42
C VAL A 208 -40.28 -17.15 -5.99
N LEU A 209 -39.20 -17.63 -5.37
CA LEU A 209 -38.47 -18.83 -5.80
C LEU A 209 -39.37 -20.08 -5.75
N HIS A 210 -40.13 -20.26 -4.68
CA HIS A 210 -41.07 -21.36 -4.51
C HIS A 210 -42.20 -21.29 -5.53
N HIS A 211 -42.74 -20.10 -5.82
CA HIS A 211 -43.74 -19.91 -6.88
C HIS A 211 -43.18 -20.29 -8.26
N TYR A 212 -41.93 -19.94 -8.56
CA TYR A 212 -41.23 -20.40 -9.76
C TYR A 212 -41.14 -21.94 -9.81
N HIS A 213 -40.88 -22.58 -8.66
CA HIS A 213 -40.78 -24.04 -8.60
C HIS A 213 -42.14 -24.78 -8.62
N THR A 214 -43.26 -24.10 -8.39
CA THR A 214 -44.57 -24.75 -8.14
C THR A 214 -45.68 -24.35 -9.12
N SER A 215 -45.50 -23.32 -9.95
CA SER A 215 -46.55 -22.82 -10.85
C SER A 215 -46.82 -23.75 -12.06
N PRO A 216 -48.07 -24.22 -12.28
CA PRO A 216 -48.41 -25.14 -13.39
C PRO A 216 -48.52 -24.46 -14.77
N GLU A 217 -48.50 -23.13 -14.83
CA GLU A 217 -48.60 -22.37 -16.09
C GLU A 217 -47.25 -22.21 -16.82
N GLY A 218 -46.15 -22.64 -16.19
CA GLY A 218 -44.83 -22.87 -16.80
C GLY A 218 -44.75 -24.22 -17.50
N GLY A 219 -45.68 -24.48 -18.42
CA GLY A 219 -45.82 -25.76 -19.11
C GLY A 219 -44.74 -26.02 -20.15
N HIS A 220 -43.47 -26.02 -19.79
CA HIS A 220 -42.37 -26.66 -20.54
C HIS A 220 -41.34 -27.21 -19.54
N GLN A 221 -41.80 -28.05 -18.60
CA GLN A 221 -40.93 -29.01 -17.96
C GLN A 221 -40.51 -30.02 -19.05
N GLY A 222 -39.43 -29.72 -19.77
CA GLY A 222 -38.60 -30.81 -20.26
C GLY A 222 -38.15 -31.51 -18.99
N GLU A 223 -38.66 -32.71 -18.73
CA GLU A 223 -38.09 -33.57 -17.69
C GLU A 223 -36.59 -33.64 -17.97
N SER A 224 -35.77 -32.98 -17.16
CA SER A 224 -34.37 -33.35 -17.09
C SER A 224 -34.39 -34.81 -16.64
N PRO A 225 -33.83 -35.75 -17.42
CA PRO A 225 -33.55 -37.05 -16.88
C PRO A 225 -32.72 -36.78 -15.62
N GLY A 226 -33.13 -37.34 -14.47
CA GLY A 226 -32.61 -37.01 -13.14
C GLY A 226 -31.16 -37.43 -12.89
N ASN A 227 -30.28 -37.21 -13.86
CA ASN A 227 -28.89 -37.67 -13.92
C ASN A 227 -27.89 -36.59 -14.37
N LEU A 228 -28.32 -35.33 -14.57
CA LEU A 228 -27.44 -34.24 -14.97
C LEU A 228 -27.13 -33.33 -13.77
N GLN A 229 -25.94 -33.48 -13.20
CA GLN A 229 -25.40 -32.60 -12.17
C GLN A 229 -24.35 -31.68 -12.80
N ALA A 230 -24.51 -30.36 -12.69
CA ALA A 230 -23.47 -29.43 -13.09
C ALA A 230 -22.32 -29.47 -12.07
N THR A 231 -21.08 -29.52 -12.56
CA THR A 231 -19.85 -29.57 -11.76
C THR A 231 -19.07 -28.25 -11.79
N TYR A 232 -19.44 -27.30 -12.65
CA TYR A 232 -18.90 -25.95 -12.69
C TYR A 232 -19.90 -24.94 -13.28
N PRO A 233 -19.72 -23.63 -13.01
CA PRO A 233 -20.63 -22.58 -13.49
C PRO A 233 -20.79 -22.58 -15.02
N LEU A 234 -22.01 -22.30 -15.49
CA LEU A 234 -22.43 -22.20 -16.90
C LEU A 234 -22.35 -23.52 -17.69
N GLN A 235 -22.16 -24.66 -17.02
CA GLN A 235 -22.09 -25.96 -17.70
C GLN A 235 -23.46 -26.45 -18.18
N ILE A 236 -24.51 -26.23 -17.38
CA ILE A 236 -25.88 -26.60 -17.71
C ILE A 236 -26.75 -25.38 -17.41
N ILE A 237 -27.48 -24.93 -18.43
CA ILE A 237 -28.32 -23.75 -18.33
C ILE A 237 -29.76 -24.20 -18.59
N ALA A 238 -30.61 -24.05 -17.58
CA ALA A 238 -32.04 -24.20 -17.74
C ALA A 238 -32.59 -22.95 -18.43
N MET A 239 -33.46 -23.13 -19.41
CA MET A 239 -34.14 -22.03 -20.11
C MET A 239 -35.63 -22.17 -19.90
N ASP A 240 -36.29 -21.08 -19.52
CA ASP A 240 -37.74 -21.00 -19.49
C ASP A 240 -38.25 -19.63 -19.95
N HIS A 241 -39.55 -19.50 -20.13
CA HIS A 241 -40.20 -18.32 -20.64
C HIS A 241 -41.46 -17.99 -19.84
N ILE A 242 -41.65 -16.71 -19.52
CA ILE A 242 -42.90 -16.19 -18.98
C ILE A 242 -43.74 -15.70 -20.15
N PRO A 243 -44.85 -16.38 -20.49
CA PRO A 243 -45.55 -16.20 -21.75
C PRO A 243 -46.46 -14.96 -21.79
N SER A 244 -46.85 -14.42 -20.63
CA SER A 244 -47.78 -13.30 -20.52
C SER A 244 -47.38 -12.33 -19.42
N LEU A 245 -46.80 -11.21 -19.83
CA LEU A 245 -46.55 -10.04 -18.99
C LEU A 245 -47.35 -8.85 -19.52
N PRO A 246 -47.71 -7.89 -18.63
CA PRO A 246 -48.21 -6.60 -19.07
C PRO A 246 -47.29 -5.99 -20.13
N LYS A 247 -47.88 -5.43 -21.19
CA LYS A 247 -47.13 -4.89 -22.32
C LYS A 247 -46.19 -3.79 -21.84
N SER A 248 -44.89 -3.99 -22.03
CA SER A 248 -43.88 -3.00 -21.71
C SER A 248 -43.95 -1.80 -22.66
N TYR A 249 -43.27 -0.72 -22.32
CA TYR A 249 -43.16 0.48 -23.17
C TYR A 249 -42.60 0.17 -24.57
N LYS A 250 -41.71 -0.83 -24.68
CA LYS A 250 -41.16 -1.32 -25.96
C LYS A 250 -42.03 -2.38 -26.65
N GLY A 251 -43.22 -2.65 -26.11
CA GLY A 251 -44.16 -3.63 -26.65
C GLY A 251 -43.85 -5.08 -26.30
N ASN A 252 -42.86 -5.34 -25.43
CA ASN A 252 -42.54 -6.69 -24.99
C ASN A 252 -43.62 -7.20 -24.04
N THR A 253 -44.08 -8.41 -24.27
CA THR A 253 -45.12 -9.07 -23.46
C THR A 253 -44.62 -10.37 -22.85
N LYS A 254 -43.32 -10.67 -23.02
CA LYS A 254 -42.73 -11.97 -22.70
C LYS A 254 -41.33 -11.79 -22.13
N LEU A 255 -40.93 -12.71 -21.26
CA LEU A 255 -39.59 -12.75 -20.68
C LEU A 255 -38.99 -14.12 -20.91
N LEU A 256 -37.79 -14.18 -21.45
CA LEU A 256 -36.97 -15.38 -21.55
C LEU A 256 -35.99 -15.37 -20.37
N ILE A 257 -35.82 -16.49 -19.71
CA ILE A 257 -35.01 -16.62 -18.51
C ILE A 257 -34.04 -17.78 -18.72
N TRP A 258 -32.76 -17.53 -18.48
CA TRP A 258 -31.74 -18.57 -18.38
C TRP A 258 -31.22 -18.64 -16.96
N ILE A 259 -31.09 -19.84 -16.43
CA ILE A 259 -30.63 -20.10 -15.07
C ILE A 259 -29.46 -21.06 -15.15
N ASP A 260 -28.30 -20.63 -14.66
CA ASP A 260 -27.19 -21.55 -14.43
C ASP A 260 -27.51 -22.43 -13.23
N ILE A 261 -27.69 -23.73 -13.44
CA ILE A 261 -28.13 -24.64 -12.38
C ILE A 261 -27.06 -24.90 -11.30
N PHE A 262 -25.82 -24.44 -11.52
CA PHE A 262 -24.73 -24.57 -10.55
C PHE A 262 -24.64 -23.36 -9.60
N THR A 263 -24.83 -22.14 -10.12
CA THR A 263 -24.70 -20.90 -9.33
C THR A 263 -26.02 -20.21 -9.01
N ASP A 264 -27.14 -20.72 -9.54
CA ASP A 264 -28.44 -20.05 -9.57
C ASP A 264 -28.39 -18.66 -10.22
N TYR A 265 -27.39 -18.41 -11.07
CA TYR A 265 -27.26 -17.15 -11.78
C TYR A 265 -28.32 -17.02 -12.86
N VAL A 266 -29.18 -16.01 -12.73
CA VAL A 266 -30.33 -15.78 -13.61
C VAL A 266 -30.07 -14.65 -14.60
N ILE A 267 -30.31 -14.94 -15.88
CA ILE A 267 -30.27 -13.97 -16.98
C ILE A 267 -31.68 -13.82 -17.55
N PRO A 268 -32.34 -12.67 -17.36
CA PRO A 268 -33.63 -12.40 -17.98
C PRO A 268 -33.51 -11.53 -19.25
N LYS A 269 -34.28 -11.82 -20.29
CA LYS A 269 -34.35 -11.03 -21.52
C LYS A 269 -35.80 -10.85 -22.01
N ALA A 270 -36.21 -9.59 -22.14
CA ALA A 270 -37.57 -9.25 -22.56
C ALA A 270 -37.71 -9.33 -24.09
N SER A 271 -38.83 -9.89 -24.55
CA SER A 271 -39.12 -10.05 -25.99
C SER A 271 -40.60 -9.75 -26.30
N ALA A 272 -40.83 -9.27 -27.53
CA ALA A 272 -42.18 -9.10 -28.08
C ALA A 272 -42.70 -10.39 -28.76
N SER A 273 -41.82 -11.35 -29.08
CA SER A 273 -42.16 -12.57 -29.82
C SER A 273 -41.59 -13.85 -29.18
N ARG A 274 -42.24 -14.99 -29.48
CA ARG A 274 -41.82 -16.36 -29.11
C ARG A 274 -41.31 -17.16 -30.31
N THR A 275 -41.07 -16.50 -31.44
CA THR A 275 -40.57 -17.15 -32.64
C THR A 275 -39.19 -17.75 -32.37
N ALA A 276 -38.97 -18.97 -32.86
CA ALA A 276 -37.70 -19.67 -32.71
C ALA A 276 -36.50 -18.83 -33.19
N GLN A 277 -36.70 -18.02 -34.23
CA GLN A 277 -35.71 -17.06 -34.71
C GLN A 277 -35.34 -16.00 -33.68
N THR A 278 -36.32 -15.38 -33.01
CA THR A 278 -36.07 -14.34 -31.98
C THR A 278 -35.43 -14.94 -30.73
N ILE A 279 -35.67 -16.22 -30.46
CA ILE A 279 -35.01 -16.95 -29.38
C ILE A 279 -33.55 -17.25 -29.77
N ALA A 280 -33.31 -17.68 -31.01
CA ALA A 280 -31.95 -17.94 -31.53
C ALA A 280 -31.08 -16.68 -31.55
N GLU A 281 -31.63 -15.53 -31.99
CA GLU A 281 -30.95 -14.21 -31.96
C GLU A 281 -30.56 -13.76 -30.54
N ASN A 282 -31.09 -14.41 -29.50
CA ASN A 282 -30.71 -14.09 -28.12
C ASN A 282 -29.49 -14.85 -27.61
N TYR A 283 -29.03 -15.87 -28.33
CA TYR A 283 -27.83 -16.65 -28.02
C TYR A 283 -26.56 -16.10 -28.68
N GLU A 284 -26.69 -15.22 -29.67
CA GLU A 284 -25.58 -14.44 -30.26
C GLU A 284 -25.27 -13.19 -29.42
#